data_AF-A0A8T4KIF9-F1
#
_entry.id   AF-A0A8T4KIF9-F1
#
_cell.length_a   1.000
_cell.length_b   1.000
_cell.length_c   1.000
_cell.angle_alpha   90.00
_cell.angle_beta   90.00
_cell.angle_gamma   90.00
#
_symmetry.space_group_name_H-M   'P 1'
#
loop_
_entity.id
_entity.type
_entity.pdbx_description
1 polymer ?
#
loop_
_entity_poly.entity_id
_entity_poly.type
_entity_poly.pdbx_seq_one_letter_code
_entity_poly.pdbx_strand_id
1 'polypeptide(L)'
;MAEKIKIDYDEEFDDLYIYKIGKTSDFSVNLGDFVIDVGKGGSINGIEILQVTDTISKLLNTRITKNDINGIKDAVIISSTRENALYIHLTLESKKDIRFPIVMPAIHAQ
;
A
#
# COMPACT_ATOMS: atom_id res chain seq x y z
N MET A 1 17.88 5.40 10.16
CA MET A 1 18.13 4.53 9.00
C MET A 1 16.84 4.44 8.20
N ALA A 2 16.88 4.49 6.88
CA ALA A 2 15.68 4.29 6.07
C ALA A 2 15.10 2.90 6.35
N GLU A 3 13.79 2.81 6.54
CA GLU A 3 13.10 1.53 6.76
C GLU A 3 13.21 0.69 5.48
N LYS A 4 13.60 -0.57 5.59
CA LYS A 4 13.67 -1.47 4.42
C LYS A 4 12.25 -1.92 4.07
N ILE A 5 11.82 -1.59 2.85
CA ILE A 5 10.57 -2.07 2.27
C ILE A 5 10.86 -3.36 1.51
N LYS A 6 9.93 -4.32 1.60
CA LYS A 6 9.85 -5.48 0.71
C LYS A 6 8.56 -5.41 -0.08
N ILE A 7 8.64 -5.82 -1.34
CA ILE A 7 7.53 -5.95 -2.26
C ILE A 7 7.42 -7.43 -2.60
N ASP A 8 6.22 -7.96 -2.52
CA ASP A 8 5.87 -9.35 -2.83
C ASP A 8 4.65 -9.31 -3.75
N TYR A 9 4.76 -9.88 -4.95
CA TYR A 9 3.67 -9.91 -5.91
C TYR A 9 3.28 -11.35 -6.17
N ASP A 10 2.02 -11.67 -5.90
CA ASP A 10 1.41 -12.96 -6.21
C ASP A 10 0.73 -12.87 -7.58
N GLU A 11 1.37 -13.43 -8.61
CA GLU A 11 0.84 -13.41 -9.96
C GLU A 11 -0.39 -14.31 -10.14
N GLU A 12 -0.56 -15.34 -9.31
CA GLU A 12 -1.71 -16.26 -9.38
C GLU A 12 -2.99 -15.54 -8.97
N PHE A 13 -2.95 -14.84 -7.83
CA PHE A 13 -4.09 -14.11 -7.27
C PHE A 13 -4.18 -12.65 -7.76
N ASP A 14 -3.13 -12.14 -8.41
CA ASP A 14 -3.01 -10.73 -8.79
C ASP A 14 -2.96 -9.79 -7.58
N ASP A 15 -2.25 -10.19 -6.52
CA ASP A 15 -2.20 -9.44 -5.26
C ASP A 15 -0.79 -8.89 -5.03
N LEU A 16 -0.69 -7.62 -4.63
CA LEU A 16 0.59 -6.95 -4.35
C LEU A 16 0.69 -6.60 -2.87
N TYR A 17 1.71 -7.14 -2.21
CA TYR A 17 2.01 -6.86 -0.82
C TYR A 17 3.29 -6.04 -0.65
N ILE A 18 3.20 -4.93 0.08
CA ILE A 18 4.29 -3.97 0.29
C ILE A 18 4.41 -3.72 1.78
N TYR A 19 5.55 -4.06 2.38
CA TYR A 19 5.69 -4.02 3.84
C TYR A 19 7.09 -3.70 4.33
N LYS A 20 7.17 -3.22 5.56
CA LYS A 20 8.42 -2.87 6.24
C LYS A 20 9.01 -4.10 6.90
N ILE A 21 10.21 -4.49 6.50
CA ILE A 21 10.92 -5.64 7.06
C ILE A 21 11.22 -5.39 8.54
N GLY A 22 10.89 -6.37 9.39
CA GLY A 22 11.18 -6.33 10.83
C GLY A 22 10.20 -5.48 11.65
N LYS A 23 9.09 -5.02 11.05
CA LYS A 23 7.98 -4.40 11.76
C LYS A 23 6.87 -5.41 11.99
N THR A 24 6.15 -5.25 13.09
CA THR A 24 5.03 -6.11 13.48
C THR A 24 3.76 -5.27 13.52
N SER A 25 2.71 -5.75 12.86
CA SER A 25 1.37 -5.13 12.87
C SER A 25 0.61 -5.58 14.12
N ASP A 26 -0.14 -4.66 14.71
CA ASP A 26 -1.04 -4.94 15.84
C ASP A 26 -2.43 -5.36 15.31
N PHE A 27 -2.87 -4.78 14.19
CA PHE A 27 -4.11 -5.11 13.50
C PHE A 27 -4.05 -4.71 12.01
N SER A 28 -5.04 -5.15 11.24
CA SER A 28 -5.20 -4.81 9.83
C SER A 28 -6.59 -4.19 9.58
N VAL A 29 -6.66 -3.26 8.64
CA VAL A 29 -7.89 -2.59 8.23
C VAL A 29 -8.18 -2.92 6.78
N ASN A 30 -9.35 -3.51 6.52
CA ASN A 30 -9.82 -3.82 5.17
C ASN A 30 -10.63 -2.63 4.61
N LEU A 31 -10.22 -2.12 3.46
CA LEU A 31 -10.81 -0.98 2.77
C LEU A 31 -10.99 -1.28 1.28
N GLY A 32 -12.06 -1.99 0.95
CA GLY A 32 -12.29 -2.47 -0.42
C GLY A 32 -11.14 -3.37 -0.86
N ASP A 33 -10.45 -2.97 -1.91
CA ASP A 33 -9.33 -3.71 -2.51
C ASP A 33 -8.00 -3.48 -1.78
N PHE A 34 -8.00 -2.77 -0.65
CA PHE A 34 -6.80 -2.51 0.15
C PHE A 34 -6.87 -3.16 1.54
N VAL A 35 -5.81 -3.83 1.96
CA VAL A 35 -5.59 -4.24 3.36
C VAL A 35 -4.43 -3.44 3.92
N ILE A 36 -4.66 -2.72 5.02
CA ILE A 36 -3.69 -1.83 5.61
C ILE A 36 -3.26 -2.36 6.97
N ASP A 37 -1.98 -2.68 7.07
CA ASP A 37 -1.36 -3.25 8.25
C ASP A 37 -0.85 -2.14 9.18
N VAL A 38 -1.44 -2.04 10.36
CA VAL A 38 -1.19 -0.96 11.32
C VAL A 38 -0.47 -1.53 12.55
N GLY A 39 0.67 -0.95 12.87
CA GLY A 39 1.43 -1.24 14.08
C GLY A 39 1.31 -0.18 15.16
N LYS A 40 2.17 -0.32 16.18
CA LYS A 40 2.19 0.54 17.36
C LYS A 40 2.25 2.03 17.01
N GLY A 41 1.39 2.80 17.68
CA GLY A 41 1.30 4.25 17.47
C GLY A 41 0.70 4.65 16.12
N GLY A 42 -0.03 3.74 15.46
CA GLY A 42 -0.68 4.01 14.17
C GLY A 42 0.27 3.98 12.97
N SER A 43 1.46 3.39 13.13
CA SER A 43 2.43 3.29 12.04
C SER A 43 1.97 2.31 10.97
N ILE A 44 1.98 2.70 9.70
CA ILE A 44 1.68 1.80 8.59
C ILE A 44 2.90 0.92 8.31
N ASN A 45 2.70 -0.38 8.51
CA ASN A 45 3.72 -1.41 8.38
C ASN A 45 3.60 -2.19 7.08
N GLY A 46 2.40 -2.29 6.53
CA GLY A 46 2.14 -2.98 5.28
C GLY A 46 0.91 -2.46 4.55
N ILE A 47 0.88 -2.67 3.24
CA ILE A 47 -0.24 -2.43 2.36
C ILE A 47 -0.33 -3.63 1.42
N GLU A 48 -1.48 -4.29 1.41
CA GLU A 48 -1.86 -5.28 0.41
C GLU A 48 -2.86 -4.62 -0.54
N ILE A 49 -2.68 -4.84 -1.85
CA ILE A 49 -3.60 -4.42 -2.89
C ILE A 49 -4.10 -5.69 -3.57
N LEU A 50 -5.39 -5.97 -3.38
CA LEU A 50 -6.07 -7.10 -4.00
C LEU A 50 -6.39 -6.77 -5.47
N GLN A 51 -6.28 -7.76 -6.36
CA GLN A 51 -6.50 -7.59 -7.80
C GLN A 51 -5.80 -6.32 -8.34
N VAL A 52 -4.52 -6.18 -7.98
CA VAL A 52 -3.73 -4.95 -8.10
C VAL A 52 -3.75 -4.37 -9.51
N THR A 53 -3.80 -5.20 -10.55
CA THR A 53 -3.84 -4.68 -11.92
C THR A 53 -5.14 -3.94 -12.21
N ASP A 54 -6.28 -4.47 -11.77
CA ASP A 54 -7.59 -3.84 -11.94
C ASP A 54 -7.76 -2.64 -11.00
N THR A 55 -7.37 -2.79 -9.73
CA THR A 55 -7.45 -1.75 -8.71
C THR A 55 -6.67 -0.50 -9.11
N ILE A 56 -5.40 -0.65 -9.51
CA ILE A 56 -4.60 0.49 -9.96
C ILE A 56 -5.10 1.02 -11.31
N SER A 57 -5.57 0.14 -12.22
CA SER A 57 -6.10 0.58 -13.51
C SER A 57 -7.30 1.51 -13.35
N LYS A 58 -8.22 1.18 -12.44
CA LYS A 58 -9.39 2.00 -12.09
C LYS A 58 -8.97 3.33 -11.47
N LEU A 59 -8.05 3.30 -10.51
CA LEU A 59 -7.59 4.51 -9.80
C LEU A 59 -6.90 5.52 -10.72
N LEU A 60 -6.09 5.04 -11.65
CA LEU A 60 -5.33 5.89 -12.55
C LEU A 60 -6.03 6.14 -13.90
N ASN A 61 -7.17 5.50 -14.14
CA ASN A 61 -7.87 5.48 -15.42
C ASN A 61 -6.92 5.15 -16.61
N THR A 62 -6.05 4.15 -16.41
CA THR A 62 -5.13 3.64 -17.42
C THR A 62 -5.02 2.13 -17.31
N ARG A 63 -4.71 1.44 -18.40
CA ARG A 63 -4.44 0.01 -18.35
C ARG A 63 -3.10 -0.27 -17.65
N ILE A 64 -3.17 -1.03 -16.56
CA ILE A 64 -2.04 -1.65 -15.87
C ILE A 64 -2.08 -3.16 -16.13
N THR A 65 -0.93 -3.76 -16.36
CA THR A 65 -0.78 -5.20 -16.64
C THR A 65 0.04 -5.88 -15.56
N LYS A 66 -0.06 -7.20 -15.44
CA LYS A 66 0.78 -8.01 -14.54
C LYS A 66 2.27 -7.75 -14.74
N ASN A 67 2.70 -7.51 -15.99
CA ASN A 67 4.08 -7.15 -16.31
C ASN A 67 4.50 -5.77 -15.76
N ASP A 68 3.58 -4.82 -15.67
CA ASP A 68 3.86 -3.51 -15.05
C ASP A 68 4.08 -3.66 -13.54
N ILE A 69 3.29 -4.53 -12.89
CA ILE A 69 3.37 -4.83 -11.45
C ILE A 69 4.62 -5.63 -11.11
N ASN A 70 4.90 -6.69 -11.87
CA ASN A 70 6.12 -7.49 -11.71
C ASN A 70 7.40 -6.67 -11.98
N GLY A 71 7.26 -5.52 -12.66
CA GLY A 71 8.33 -4.58 -12.92
C GLY A 71 8.59 -3.56 -11.80
N ILE A 72 7.81 -3.58 -10.71
CA ILE A 72 8.01 -2.65 -9.58
C ILE A 72 9.30 -3.04 -8.84
N LYS A 73 10.20 -2.08 -8.67
CA LYS A 73 11.53 -2.30 -8.07
C LYS A 73 11.64 -1.77 -6.66
N ASP A 74 10.93 -0.69 -6.37
CA ASP A 74 10.96 -0.02 -5.09
C ASP A 74 9.58 0.57 -4.77
N ALA A 75 9.33 0.78 -3.49
CA ALA A 75 8.09 1.35 -3.02
C ALA A 75 8.34 2.21 -1.78
N VAL A 76 7.60 3.32 -1.69
CA VAL A 76 7.66 4.23 -0.56
C VAL A 76 6.28 4.35 0.05
N ILE A 77 6.19 4.10 1.35
CA ILE A 77 4.99 4.32 2.16
C ILE A 77 5.24 5.51 3.07
N ILE A 78 4.53 6.61 2.82
CA ILE A 78 4.49 7.76 3.71
C ILE A 78 3.07 7.86 4.25
N SER A 79 2.93 8.02 5.56
CA SER A 79 1.62 8.23 6.18
C SER A 79 1.63 9.48 7.04
N SER A 80 0.49 10.15 7.12
CA SER A 80 0.29 11.31 7.99
C SER A 80 -1.16 11.37 8.45
N THR A 81 -1.37 11.84 9.68
CA THR A 81 -2.71 12.02 10.25
C THR A 81 -3.02 13.52 10.33
N ARG A 82 -4.17 13.93 9.78
CA ARG A 82 -4.68 15.32 9.88
C ARG A 82 -6.20 15.28 10.04
N GLU A 83 -6.75 16.10 10.93
CA GLU A 83 -8.21 16.33 11.06
C GLU A 83 -9.03 15.03 11.12
N ASN A 84 -8.59 14.05 11.94
CA ASN A 84 -9.22 12.73 12.08
C ASN A 84 -9.24 11.88 10.79
N ALA A 85 -8.33 12.13 9.85
CA ALA A 85 -8.09 11.29 8.69
C ALA A 85 -6.63 10.85 8.65
N LEU A 86 -6.42 9.58 8.28
CA LEU A 86 -5.12 9.03 7.93
C LEU A 86 -4.96 9.09 6.41
N TYR A 87 -3.90 9.75 5.99
CA TYR A 87 -3.47 9.84 4.60
C TYR A 87 -2.28 8.92 4.39
N ILE A 88 -2.40 8.00 3.45
CA ILE A 88 -1.31 7.13 3.03
C ILE A 88 -0.95 7.48 1.59
N HIS A 89 0.31 7.84 1.40
CA HIS A 89 0.93 8.05 0.09
C HIS A 89 1.77 6.81 -0.21
N LEU A 90 1.29 6.03 -1.18
CA LEU A 90 2.03 4.92 -1.76
C LEU A 90 2.62 5.37 -3.09
N THR A 91 3.94 5.24 -3.22
CA THR A 91 4.65 5.45 -4.49
C THR A 91 5.27 4.13 -4.90
N LEU A 92 5.02 3.72 -6.15
CA LEU A 92 5.61 2.51 -6.75
C LEU A 92 6.55 2.95 -7.85
N GLU A 93 7.82 2.56 -7.75
CA GLU A 93 8.79 2.78 -8.82
C GLU A 93 8.64 1.65 -9.85
N SER A 94 7.99 1.99 -10.97
CA SER A 94 7.95 1.15 -12.17
C SER A 94 8.44 1.95 -13.37
N LYS A 95 8.41 1.37 -14.58
CA LYS A 95 8.62 2.15 -15.82
C LYS A 95 7.59 3.28 -16.00
N LYS A 96 6.48 3.25 -15.26
CA LYS A 96 5.47 4.30 -15.11
C LYS A 96 5.39 4.71 -13.62
N ASP A 97 5.48 6.00 -13.33
CA ASP A 97 5.27 6.53 -11.98
C ASP A 97 3.80 6.33 -11.58
N ILE A 98 3.54 5.60 -10.49
CA ILE A 98 2.20 5.38 -9.94
C ILE A 98 2.11 6.05 -8.57
N ARG A 99 1.14 6.97 -8.42
CA ARG A 99 0.88 7.70 -7.17
C ARG A 99 -0.63 7.80 -6.95
N PHE A 100 -1.09 7.39 -5.77
CA PHE A 100 -2.49 7.56 -5.39
C PHE A 100 -2.62 7.77 -3.86
N PRO A 101 -3.54 8.64 -3.42
CA PRO A 101 -3.84 8.81 -2.00
C PRO A 101 -4.83 7.74 -1.53
N ILE A 102 -4.55 7.13 -0.38
CA ILE A 102 -5.55 6.36 0.38
C ILE A 102 -5.98 7.22 1.57
N VAL A 103 -7.29 7.48 1.69
CA VAL A 103 -7.88 8.27 2.77
C VAL A 103 -8.77 7.37 3.61
N MET A 104 -8.53 7.33 4.92
CA MET A 104 -9.39 6.60 5.84
C MET A 104 -9.66 7.40 7.12
N PRO A 105 -10.80 7.16 7.81
CA PRO A 105 -11.03 7.73 9.13
C PRO A 105 -9.94 7.31 10.12
N ALA A 106 -9.46 8.24 10.92
CA ALA A 106 -8.48 7.94 11.96
C ALA A 106 -9.12 7.08 13.06
N ILE A 107 -8.63 5.86 13.21
CA ILE A 107 -9.04 4.96 14.29
C ILE A 107 -8.22 5.35 15.53
N HIS A 108 -8.90 5.90 16.53
CA HIS A 108 -8.30 6.15 17.83
C HIS A 108 -8.35 4.83 18.62
N ALA A 109 -7.21 4.14 18.74
CA ALA A 109 -7.08 3.06 19.70
C ALA A 109 -7.21 3.66 21.11
N GLN A 110 -8.25 3.27 21.85
CA GLN A 110 -8.42 3.59 23.27
C GLN A 110 -7.48 2.75 24.13
#